data_AF-A0A1S3MDL2-F1
#
_entry.id   AF-A0A1S3MDL2-F1
#
_cell.length_a   1.000
_cell.length_b   1.000
_cell.length_c   1.000
_cell.angle_alpha   90.00
_cell.angle_beta   90.00
_cell.angle_gamma   90.00
#
_symmetry.space_group_name_H-M   'P 1'
#
loop_
_entity.id
_entity.type
_entity.pdbx_description
1 polymer ?
#
loop_
_entity_poly.entity_id
_entity_poly.type
_entity_poly.pdbx_seq_one_letter_code
_entity_poly.pdbx_strand_id
1 'polypeptide(L)'
;MTVLFVGKGLFNGNSQESLHYWLWQLLAVPELVDAAKEADILVFVIPHQFIGRVCDTMKGKIKINALGMSLIKGVDEGPDGLKLISDVIQEKLGIAMSVLMGANIANEVADEKFCETTIGCKDKEHGALLKELMQTSNFRVTVVEESDVVEICGALKNIVAVGAGFCDGLGFGDNTKAAVIRLGLMEMIAFARIFCTAGPVSSATFLESCGVADLITTCYGGRNRKVAEAFAKTGKSIEELEKEMLNGQKLQGPATAAEVHVILKSKNMLDKFPLFNAVYQICYQGHPVAEFIKCLQNHPEHM
;
A
#
# COMPACT_ATOMS: atom_id res chain seq x y z
N MET A 1 -15.81 -0.17 9.71
CA MET A 1 -15.15 -1.19 8.86
C MET A 1 -15.79 -1.06 7.51
N THR A 2 -15.04 -0.62 6.50
CA THR A 2 -15.63 -0.28 5.20
C THR A 2 -15.14 -1.28 4.19
N VAL A 3 -16.04 -2.15 3.76
CA VAL A 3 -15.91 -2.85 2.48
C VAL A 3 -16.99 -2.20 1.61
N LEU A 4 -16.59 -1.64 0.47
CA LEU A 4 -17.55 -1.04 -0.46
C LEU A 4 -18.01 -2.13 -1.42
N PHE A 5 -19.33 -2.28 -1.51
CA PHE A 5 -19.99 -3.31 -2.29
C PHE A 5 -20.78 -2.64 -3.40
N VAL A 6 -20.52 -3.03 -4.65
CA VAL A 6 -21.23 -2.49 -5.81
C VAL A 6 -22.13 -3.59 -6.38
N GLY A 7 -23.46 -3.40 -6.32
CA GLY A 7 -24.45 -4.39 -6.73
C GLY A 7 -25.74 -3.82 -7.36
N LYS A 8 -26.12 -4.46 -8.48
CA LYS A 8 -27.31 -4.34 -9.38
C LYS A 8 -27.55 -3.01 -10.14
N GLY A 9 -27.26 -3.07 -11.45
CA GLY A 9 -27.61 -2.06 -12.47
C GLY A 9 -26.68 -2.06 -13.69
N LEU A 10 -25.47 -2.62 -13.56
CA LEU A 10 -24.39 -2.50 -14.54
C LEU A 10 -24.44 -3.46 -15.74
N PHE A 11 -25.25 -4.53 -15.68
CA PHE A 11 -25.10 -5.68 -16.59
C PHE A 11 -26.29 -5.96 -17.52
N ASN A 12 -27.33 -5.12 -17.54
CA ASN A 12 -28.40 -5.25 -18.53
C ASN A 12 -28.11 -4.34 -19.73
N GLY A 13 -27.67 -4.96 -20.83
CA GLY A 13 -27.42 -4.30 -22.09
C GLY A 13 -28.65 -3.59 -22.69
N ASN A 14 -28.34 -2.67 -23.60
CA ASN A 14 -29.21 -1.81 -24.41
C ASN A 14 -29.67 -0.50 -23.77
N SER A 15 -28.82 0.52 -23.83
CA SER A 15 -29.13 1.79 -24.52
C SER A 15 -27.99 2.79 -24.33
N GLN A 16 -27.61 3.48 -25.40
CA GLN A 16 -26.57 4.49 -25.46
C GLN A 16 -26.95 5.83 -24.77
N GLU A 17 -27.96 5.85 -23.88
CA GLU A 17 -28.63 7.10 -23.46
C GLU A 17 -28.83 7.32 -21.95
N SER A 18 -28.21 6.55 -21.05
CA SER A 18 -28.43 6.75 -19.60
C SER A 18 -27.16 6.85 -18.75
N LEU A 19 -26.12 7.52 -19.24
CA LEU A 19 -24.80 7.58 -18.56
C LEU A 19 -24.57 8.78 -17.63
N HIS A 20 -25.56 9.63 -17.37
CA HIS A 20 -25.33 10.91 -16.65
C HIS A 20 -25.80 11.03 -15.20
N TYR A 21 -26.41 10.02 -14.59
CA TYR A 21 -26.75 10.08 -13.16
C TYR A 21 -26.64 8.70 -12.48
N TRP A 22 -25.41 8.27 -12.19
CA TRP A 22 -25.19 7.28 -11.13
C TRP A 22 -25.40 7.97 -9.79
N LEU A 23 -26.65 8.01 -9.30
CA LEU A 23 -26.94 8.35 -7.91
C LEU A 23 -26.43 7.20 -7.04
N TRP A 24 -25.15 7.27 -6.66
CA TRP A 24 -24.56 6.37 -5.68
C TRP A 24 -25.28 6.55 -4.34
N GLN A 25 -26.27 5.70 -4.06
CA GLN A 25 -26.80 5.60 -2.71
C GLN A 25 -25.87 4.68 -1.91
N LEU A 26 -25.08 5.28 -1.02
CA LEU A 26 -24.28 4.54 -0.04
C LEU A 26 -25.23 4.00 1.03
N LEU A 27 -25.35 2.67 1.11
CA LEU A 27 -26.09 1.99 2.18
C LEU A 27 -25.11 1.37 3.18
N ALA A 28 -25.19 1.81 4.43
CA ALA A 28 -24.42 1.20 5.52
C ALA A 28 -25.12 -0.09 5.97
N VAL A 29 -24.46 -1.24 5.77
CA VAL A 29 -24.95 -2.56 6.18
C VAL A 29 -24.02 -3.11 7.27
N PRO A 30 -24.50 -3.40 8.48
CA PRO A 30 -23.65 -3.86 9.59
C PRO A 30 -23.20 -5.32 9.42
N GLU A 31 -24.01 -6.15 8.76
CA GLU A 31 -23.72 -7.55 8.51
C GLU A 31 -22.90 -7.73 7.23
N LEU A 32 -21.65 -8.18 7.39
CA LEU A 32 -20.67 -8.30 6.30
C LEU A 32 -21.16 -9.18 5.14
N VAL A 33 -21.79 -10.32 5.45
CA VAL A 33 -22.28 -11.24 4.41
C VAL A 33 -23.45 -10.63 3.64
N ASP A 34 -24.35 -9.92 4.31
CA ASP A 34 -25.48 -9.26 3.66
C ASP A 34 -25.04 -8.15 2.73
N ALA A 35 -23.99 -7.42 3.11
CA ALA A 35 -23.37 -6.41 2.27
C ALA A 35 -22.69 -7.03 1.02
N ALA A 36 -22.13 -8.24 1.16
CA ALA A 36 -21.30 -8.86 0.13
C ALA A 36 -22.00 -9.79 -0.85
N LYS A 37 -23.03 -10.52 -0.40
CA LYS A 37 -23.54 -11.72 -1.10
C LYS A 37 -24.01 -11.46 -2.54
N GLU A 38 -24.55 -10.27 -2.81
CA GLU A 38 -25.05 -9.88 -4.14
C GLU A 38 -24.08 -8.99 -4.94
N ALA A 39 -22.90 -8.67 -4.39
CA ALA A 39 -21.99 -7.72 -5.02
C ALA A 39 -21.25 -8.36 -6.21
N ASP A 40 -21.20 -7.63 -7.33
CA ASP A 40 -20.40 -8.02 -8.50
C ASP A 40 -18.96 -7.51 -8.37
N ILE A 41 -18.76 -6.40 -7.63
CA ILE A 41 -17.44 -5.85 -7.29
C ILE A 41 -17.34 -5.66 -5.77
N LEU A 42 -16.25 -6.16 -5.21
CA LEU A 42 -15.88 -6.12 -3.79
C LEU A 42 -14.64 -5.24 -3.61
N VAL A 43 -14.79 -4.09 -2.95
CA VAL A 43 -13.66 -3.18 -2.66
C VAL A 43 -13.24 -3.31 -1.21
N PHE A 44 -12.05 -3.87 -0.98
CA PHE A 44 -11.49 -4.12 0.33
C PHE A 44 -10.67 -2.90 0.80
N VAL A 45 -11.19 -2.16 1.79
CA VAL A 45 -10.56 -0.96 2.36
C VAL A 45 -10.65 -0.94 3.89
N ILE A 46 -9.99 -1.93 4.49
CA ILE A 46 -9.92 -2.13 5.95
C ILE A 46 -8.46 -2.19 6.42
N PRO A 47 -8.18 -1.96 7.71
CA PRO A 47 -6.86 -2.22 8.26
C PRO A 47 -6.44 -3.68 8.02
N HIS A 48 -5.19 -3.92 7.59
CA HIS A 48 -4.74 -5.23 7.11
C HIS A 48 -4.99 -6.33 8.15
N GLN A 49 -4.88 -6.03 9.45
CA GLN A 49 -4.97 -7.05 10.50
C GLN A 49 -6.34 -7.73 10.60
N PHE A 50 -7.36 -7.17 9.96
CA PHE A 50 -8.72 -7.73 9.94
C PHE A 50 -9.01 -8.57 8.70
N ILE A 51 -8.15 -8.58 7.68
CA ILE A 51 -8.46 -9.18 6.39
C ILE A 51 -8.69 -10.69 6.47
N GLY A 52 -7.89 -11.41 7.27
CA GLY A 52 -8.05 -12.85 7.45
C GLY A 52 -9.46 -13.22 7.94
N ARG A 53 -9.93 -12.55 9.00
CA ARG A 53 -11.27 -12.76 9.58
C ARG A 53 -12.39 -12.40 8.60
N VAL A 54 -12.20 -11.34 7.81
CA VAL A 54 -13.16 -10.93 6.77
C VAL A 54 -13.31 -12.00 5.72
N CYS A 55 -12.20 -12.46 5.16
CA CYS A 55 -12.20 -13.50 4.14
C CYS A 55 -12.80 -14.80 4.69
N ASP A 56 -12.49 -15.18 5.93
CA ASP A 56 -13.07 -16.38 6.56
C ASP A 56 -14.60 -16.28 6.72
N THR A 57 -15.11 -15.08 7.01
CA THR A 57 -16.55 -14.84 7.15
C THR A 57 -17.29 -14.90 5.81
N MET A 58 -16.66 -14.37 4.75
CA MET A 58 -17.21 -14.28 3.40
C MET A 58 -17.06 -15.56 2.57
N LYS A 59 -16.15 -16.46 2.95
CA LYS A 59 -15.83 -17.69 2.20
C LYS A 59 -17.09 -18.51 1.89
N GLY A 60 -17.33 -18.75 0.60
CA GLY A 60 -18.48 -19.51 0.10
C GLY A 60 -19.83 -18.79 0.18
N LYS A 61 -19.85 -17.47 0.49
CA LYS A 61 -21.08 -16.67 0.66
C LYS A 61 -21.13 -15.44 -0.25
N ILE A 62 -20.28 -15.40 -1.27
CA ILE A 62 -20.21 -14.34 -2.28
C ILE A 62 -20.44 -14.94 -3.67
N LYS A 63 -20.77 -14.10 -4.66
CA LYS A 63 -20.87 -14.54 -6.05
C LYS A 63 -19.54 -15.13 -6.54
N ILE A 64 -19.60 -16.27 -7.22
CA ILE A 64 -18.42 -16.98 -7.74
C ILE A 64 -17.61 -16.18 -8.77
N ASN A 65 -18.27 -15.27 -9.49
CA ASN A 65 -17.66 -14.40 -10.48
C ASN A 65 -17.50 -12.95 -9.99
N ALA A 66 -17.57 -12.71 -8.68
CA ALA A 66 -17.31 -11.37 -8.15
C ALA A 66 -15.87 -10.95 -8.45
N LEU A 67 -15.66 -9.67 -8.70
CA LEU A 67 -14.34 -9.06 -8.86
C LEU A 67 -13.93 -8.41 -7.55
N GLY A 68 -12.69 -8.62 -7.11
CA GLY A 68 -12.14 -7.98 -5.93
C GLY A 68 -11.15 -6.87 -6.29
N MET A 69 -11.15 -5.80 -5.51
CA MET A 69 -10.13 -4.74 -5.57
C MET A 69 -9.66 -4.39 -4.17
N SER A 70 -8.35 -4.53 -3.89
CA SER A 70 -7.75 -4.17 -2.61
C SER A 70 -7.17 -2.75 -2.64
N LEU A 71 -7.51 -1.95 -1.63
CA LEU A 71 -6.87 -0.66 -1.33
C LEU A 71 -5.98 -0.76 -0.08
N ILE A 72 -5.78 -1.98 0.42
CA ILE A 72 -5.07 -2.24 1.67
C ILE A 72 -3.56 -2.14 1.39
N LYS A 73 -2.91 -1.15 2.01
CA LYS A 73 -1.45 -0.98 1.94
C LYS A 73 -0.78 -1.79 3.04
N GLY A 74 -0.02 -2.81 2.67
CA GLY A 74 0.70 -3.69 3.59
C GLY A 74 1.09 -4.99 2.89
N VAL A 75 1.85 -5.83 3.59
CA VAL A 75 2.17 -7.20 3.16
C VAL A 75 1.85 -8.13 4.33
N ASP A 76 1.74 -9.42 4.04
CA ASP A 76 1.54 -10.46 5.03
C ASP A 76 2.72 -11.45 4.98
N GLU A 77 2.87 -12.24 6.03
CA GLU A 77 3.88 -13.29 6.10
C GLU A 77 3.26 -14.65 5.73
N GLY A 78 3.78 -15.26 4.66
CA GLY A 78 3.43 -16.61 4.24
C GLY A 78 4.53 -17.62 4.58
N PRO A 79 4.24 -18.94 4.49
CA PRO A 79 5.24 -20.01 4.71
C PRO A 79 6.49 -19.88 3.83
N ASP A 80 6.33 -19.31 2.64
CA ASP A 80 7.39 -19.16 1.62
C ASP A 80 8.03 -17.75 1.59
N GLY A 81 7.61 -16.85 2.49
CA GLY A 81 8.10 -15.47 2.60
C GLY A 81 7.01 -14.42 2.41
N LEU A 82 7.26 -13.44 1.53
CA LEU A 82 6.34 -12.34 1.24
C LEU A 82 5.01 -12.86 0.72
N LYS A 83 3.89 -12.41 1.28
CA LYS A 83 2.56 -12.63 0.74
C LYS A 83 1.82 -11.32 0.56
N LEU A 84 1.27 -11.09 -0.63
CA LEU A 84 0.48 -9.89 -0.88
C LEU A 84 -0.93 -10.06 -0.32
N ILE A 85 -1.55 -8.95 0.10
CA ILE A 85 -2.91 -8.98 0.65
C ILE A 85 -3.91 -9.42 -0.43
N SER A 86 -3.71 -8.99 -1.68
CA SER A 86 -4.52 -9.47 -2.80
C SER A 86 -4.42 -10.99 -2.98
N ASP A 87 -3.24 -11.60 -2.84
CA ASP A 87 -3.07 -13.05 -2.90
C ASP A 87 -3.80 -13.75 -1.74
N VAL A 88 -3.70 -13.23 -0.51
CA VAL A 88 -4.45 -13.77 0.65
C VAL A 88 -5.96 -13.76 0.38
N ILE A 89 -6.49 -12.68 -0.20
CA ILE A 89 -7.92 -12.57 -0.54
C ILE A 89 -8.27 -13.55 -1.66
N GLN A 90 -7.47 -13.59 -2.73
CA GLN A 90 -7.68 -14.47 -3.88
C GLN A 90 -7.71 -15.94 -3.45
N GLU A 91 -6.76 -16.40 -2.66
CA GLU A 91 -6.70 -17.79 -2.19
C GLU A 91 -7.88 -18.16 -1.29
N LYS A 92 -8.29 -17.27 -0.38
CA LYS A 92 -9.37 -17.55 0.57
C LYS A 92 -10.74 -17.51 -0.09
N LEU A 93 -10.97 -16.58 -1.02
CA LEU A 93 -12.28 -16.29 -1.60
C LEU A 93 -12.46 -16.86 -3.02
N GLY A 94 -11.39 -17.18 -3.73
CA GLY A 94 -11.44 -17.75 -5.09
C GLY A 94 -11.88 -16.76 -6.17
N ILE A 95 -11.68 -15.45 -5.94
CA ILE A 95 -12.10 -14.38 -6.86
C ILE A 95 -10.90 -13.72 -7.55
N ALA A 96 -11.13 -13.12 -8.72
CA ALA A 96 -10.11 -12.33 -9.40
C ALA A 96 -9.83 -11.05 -8.58
N MET A 97 -8.55 -10.75 -8.37
CA MET A 97 -8.12 -9.59 -7.57
C MET A 97 -7.41 -8.55 -8.42
N SER A 98 -7.74 -7.29 -8.16
CA SER A 98 -7.03 -6.09 -8.59
C SER A 98 -6.60 -5.29 -7.37
N VAL A 99 -5.76 -4.28 -7.57
CA VAL A 99 -5.33 -3.39 -6.49
C VAL A 99 -5.42 -1.93 -6.93
N LEU A 100 -5.61 -1.04 -5.96
CA LEU A 100 -5.53 0.41 -6.19
C LEU A 100 -4.58 1.03 -5.17
N MET A 101 -3.47 1.56 -5.69
CA MET A 101 -2.40 2.17 -4.91
C MET A 101 -2.02 3.52 -5.53
N GLY A 102 -1.68 4.50 -4.70
CA GLY A 102 -1.35 5.84 -5.16
C GLY A 102 -1.23 6.86 -4.03
N ALA A 103 -0.81 8.06 -4.41
CA ALA A 103 -0.66 9.24 -3.57
C ALA A 103 -2.02 9.83 -3.14
N ASN A 104 -2.79 9.06 -2.38
CA ASN A 104 -4.22 9.30 -2.15
C ASN A 104 -4.47 9.62 -0.67
N ILE A 105 -4.14 10.83 -0.21
CA ILE A 105 -4.48 11.26 1.15
C ILE A 105 -6.02 11.37 1.24
N ALA A 106 -6.65 10.52 2.06
CA ALA A 106 -8.10 10.35 2.08
C ALA A 106 -8.90 11.66 2.22
N ASN A 107 -8.46 12.58 3.09
CA ASN A 107 -9.14 13.86 3.26
C ASN A 107 -9.03 14.75 2.01
N GLU A 108 -7.91 14.70 1.27
CA GLU A 108 -7.76 15.50 0.05
C GLU A 108 -8.61 14.94 -1.09
N VAL A 109 -8.71 13.61 -1.18
CA VAL A 109 -9.62 12.95 -2.13
C VAL A 109 -11.08 13.30 -1.81
N ALA A 110 -11.46 13.31 -0.53
CA ALA A 110 -12.80 13.68 -0.09
C ALA A 110 -13.12 15.17 -0.32
N ASP A 111 -12.10 16.04 -0.26
CA ASP A 111 -12.19 17.47 -0.60
C ASP A 111 -12.21 17.72 -2.14
N GLU A 112 -12.26 16.67 -2.96
CA GLU A 112 -12.16 16.71 -4.42
C GLU A 112 -10.90 17.44 -4.92
N LYS A 113 -9.81 17.44 -4.15
CA LYS A 113 -8.53 17.98 -4.62
C LYS A 113 -7.97 17.04 -5.68
N PHE A 114 -7.35 17.64 -6.70
CA PHE A 114 -6.74 16.88 -7.78
C PHE A 114 -5.65 15.93 -7.25
N CYS A 115 -5.79 14.65 -7.57
CA CYS A 115 -4.76 13.64 -7.40
C CYS A 115 -4.93 12.52 -8.43
N GLU A 116 -4.03 11.56 -8.38
CA GLU A 116 -3.94 10.45 -9.32
C GLU A 116 -3.58 9.15 -8.61
N THR A 117 -4.02 8.03 -9.16
CA THR A 117 -3.78 6.69 -8.61
C THR A 117 -3.47 5.69 -9.71
N THR A 118 -2.90 4.55 -9.31
CA THR A 118 -2.65 3.42 -10.18
C THR A 118 -3.54 2.25 -9.79
N ILE A 119 -4.21 1.63 -10.76
CA ILE A 119 -4.88 0.35 -10.62
C ILE A 119 -3.99 -0.73 -11.22
N GLY A 120 -3.66 -1.74 -10.43
CA GLY A 120 -2.99 -2.96 -10.89
C GLY A 120 -4.03 -4.02 -11.22
N CYS A 121 -4.17 -4.37 -12.50
CA CYS A 121 -5.14 -5.36 -12.97
C CYS A 121 -4.62 -6.10 -14.21
N LYS A 122 -4.49 -7.43 -14.11
CA LYS A 122 -3.99 -8.28 -15.21
C LYS A 122 -4.97 -8.40 -16.37
N ASP A 123 -6.27 -8.33 -16.08
CA ASP A 123 -7.33 -8.44 -17.07
C ASP A 123 -7.72 -7.05 -17.60
N LYS A 124 -7.66 -6.86 -18.92
CA LYS A 124 -7.89 -5.55 -19.54
C LYS A 124 -9.34 -5.08 -19.45
N GLU A 125 -10.29 -6.01 -19.51
CA GLU A 125 -11.72 -5.68 -19.41
C GLU A 125 -12.07 -5.29 -17.98
N HIS A 126 -11.58 -6.03 -16.99
CA HIS A 126 -11.72 -5.67 -15.58
C HIS A 126 -11.02 -4.35 -15.26
N GLY A 127 -9.81 -4.12 -15.80
CA GLY A 127 -9.08 -2.88 -15.61
C GLY A 127 -9.83 -1.65 -16.15
N ALA A 128 -10.43 -1.76 -17.33
CA ALA A 128 -11.26 -0.70 -17.91
C ALA A 128 -12.50 -0.41 -17.05
N LEU A 129 -13.19 -1.46 -16.61
CA LEU A 129 -14.35 -1.37 -15.73
C LEU A 129 -14.01 -0.70 -14.39
N LEU A 130 -12.94 -1.13 -13.73
CA LEU A 130 -12.51 -0.57 -12.45
C LEU A 130 -12.05 0.88 -12.59
N LYS A 131 -11.43 1.24 -13.72
CA LYS A 131 -11.08 2.63 -14.04
C LYS A 131 -12.33 3.49 -14.19
N GLU A 132 -13.35 3.03 -14.92
CA GLU A 132 -14.62 3.75 -15.05
C GLU A 132 -15.29 3.93 -13.69
N LEU A 133 -15.27 2.90 -12.86
CA LEU A 133 -15.84 2.93 -11.50
C LEU A 133 -15.16 3.97 -10.59
N MET A 134 -13.82 4.05 -10.63
CA MET A 134 -13.05 4.83 -9.66
C MET A 134 -12.70 6.25 -10.14
N GLN A 135 -12.60 6.47 -11.45
CA GLN A 135 -12.09 7.73 -11.98
C GLN A 135 -13.10 8.88 -11.87
N THR A 136 -12.62 10.04 -11.43
CA THR A 136 -13.37 11.30 -11.47
C THR A 136 -12.58 12.38 -12.23
N SER A 137 -13.10 13.61 -12.27
CA SER A 137 -12.35 14.78 -12.77
C SER A 137 -11.09 15.05 -11.96
N ASN A 138 -11.17 14.85 -10.63
CA ASN A 138 -10.10 15.15 -9.68
C ASN A 138 -9.39 13.90 -9.15
N PHE A 139 -9.85 12.70 -9.47
CA PHE A 139 -9.21 11.43 -9.13
C PHE A 139 -8.89 10.67 -10.42
N ARG A 140 -7.69 10.89 -10.96
CA ARG A 140 -7.27 10.33 -12.26
C ARG A 140 -6.66 8.94 -12.10
N VAL A 141 -7.02 8.01 -12.99
CA VAL A 141 -6.63 6.59 -12.85
C VAL A 141 -5.79 6.14 -14.04
N THR A 142 -4.60 5.62 -13.77
CA THR A 142 -3.80 4.81 -14.71
C THR A 142 -3.98 3.33 -14.38
N VAL A 143 -4.16 2.48 -15.39
CA VAL A 143 -4.26 1.02 -15.21
C VAL A 143 -2.99 0.39 -15.76
N VAL A 144 -2.38 -0.50 -14.97
CA VAL A 144 -1.20 -1.29 -15.34
C VAL A 144 -1.43 -2.76 -15.03
N GLU A 145 -0.74 -3.65 -15.73
CA GLU A 145 -0.94 -5.11 -15.61
C GLU A 145 -0.20 -5.72 -14.41
N GLU A 146 0.88 -5.08 -13.95
CA GLU A 146 1.77 -5.56 -12.87
C GLU A 146 1.16 -5.34 -11.47
N SER A 147 0.06 -6.04 -11.17
CA SER A 147 -0.70 -5.87 -9.92
C SER A 147 0.10 -6.09 -8.65
N ASP A 148 1.01 -7.07 -8.66
CA ASP A 148 1.93 -7.37 -7.57
C ASP A 148 2.92 -6.23 -7.31
N VAL A 149 3.47 -5.64 -8.38
CA VAL A 149 4.38 -4.48 -8.30
C VAL A 149 3.65 -3.24 -7.77
N VAL A 150 2.43 -2.99 -8.23
CA VAL A 150 1.60 -1.88 -7.75
C VAL A 150 1.34 -2.02 -6.25
N GLU A 151 0.96 -3.22 -5.79
CA GLU A 151 0.66 -3.49 -4.39
C GLU A 151 1.88 -3.34 -3.49
N ILE A 152 3.00 -3.97 -3.87
CA ILE A 152 4.21 -3.97 -3.03
C ILE A 152 4.78 -2.55 -2.85
N CYS A 153 4.64 -1.68 -3.86
CA CYS A 153 5.06 -0.28 -3.75
C CYS A 153 4.32 0.44 -2.61
N GLY A 154 3.01 0.22 -2.47
CA GLY A 154 2.19 0.82 -1.42
C GLY A 154 2.60 0.41 0.00
N ALA A 155 3.16 -0.79 0.16
CA ALA A 155 3.68 -1.28 1.42
C ALA A 155 5.09 -0.73 1.71
N LEU A 156 6.05 -0.98 0.82
CA LEU A 156 7.48 -0.69 1.04
C LEU A 156 7.76 0.80 1.22
N LYS A 157 7.02 1.68 0.55
CA LYS A 157 7.19 3.14 0.69
C LYS A 157 7.06 3.62 2.13
N ASN A 158 6.31 2.91 2.99
CA ASN A 158 6.16 3.29 4.39
C ASN A 158 7.45 3.08 5.18
N ILE A 159 8.30 2.13 4.80
CA ILE A 159 9.64 1.94 5.38
C ILE A 159 10.51 3.15 5.05
N VAL A 160 10.55 3.54 3.79
CA VAL A 160 11.33 4.71 3.33
C VAL A 160 10.86 5.99 4.01
N ALA A 161 9.54 6.16 4.21
CA ALA A 161 8.99 7.30 4.92
C ALA A 161 9.41 7.39 6.40
N VAL A 162 9.64 6.25 7.07
CA VAL A 162 10.24 6.24 8.41
C VAL A 162 11.69 6.75 8.34
N GLY A 163 12.49 6.27 7.39
CA GLY A 163 13.84 6.78 7.16
C GLY A 163 13.88 8.29 6.86
N ALA A 164 12.95 8.79 6.05
CA ALA A 164 12.82 10.22 5.78
C ALA A 164 12.47 11.02 7.04
N GLY A 165 11.62 10.48 7.91
CA GLY A 165 11.31 11.08 9.21
C GLY A 165 12.50 11.08 10.18
N PHE A 166 13.34 10.04 10.17
CA PHE A 166 14.60 10.07 10.93
C PHE A 166 15.50 11.22 10.46
N CYS A 167 15.60 11.46 9.15
CA CYS A 167 16.36 12.60 8.64
C CYS A 167 15.82 13.95 9.13
N ASP A 168 14.50 14.12 9.15
CA ASP A 168 13.86 15.32 9.71
C ASP A 168 14.16 15.49 11.20
N GLY A 169 14.12 14.39 11.95
CA GLY A 169 14.36 14.43 13.39
C GLY A 169 15.81 14.71 13.76
N LEU A 170 16.75 14.27 12.92
CA LEU A 170 18.19 14.53 13.05
C LEU A 170 18.62 15.91 12.53
N GLY A 171 17.69 16.68 11.94
CA GLY A 171 17.97 18.02 11.43
C GLY A 171 18.76 18.03 10.11
N PHE A 172 18.72 16.94 9.33
CA PHE A 172 19.31 16.92 8.00
C PHE A 172 18.49 17.76 7.00
N GLY A 173 19.16 18.28 5.97
CA GLY A 173 18.52 19.08 4.92
C GLY A 173 17.88 18.26 3.82
N ASP A 174 17.24 18.97 2.87
CA ASP A 174 16.47 18.36 1.78
C ASP A 174 17.32 17.47 0.87
N ASN A 175 18.60 17.77 0.66
CA ASN A 175 19.51 16.93 -0.13
C ASN A 175 19.65 15.51 0.48
N THR A 176 19.78 15.41 1.81
CA THR A 176 19.88 14.12 2.50
C THR A 176 18.55 13.38 2.42
N LYS A 177 17.43 14.07 2.61
CA LYS A 177 16.09 13.48 2.47
C LYS A 177 15.85 12.98 1.04
N ALA A 178 16.26 13.73 0.02
CA ALA A 178 16.17 13.33 -1.37
C ALA A 178 17.01 12.07 -1.65
N ALA A 179 18.21 11.97 -1.06
CA ALA A 179 19.03 10.76 -1.14
C ALA A 179 18.34 9.54 -0.49
N VAL A 180 17.71 9.70 0.67
CA VAL A 180 16.89 8.64 1.31
C VAL A 180 15.75 8.19 0.42
N ILE A 181 15.00 9.14 -0.16
CA ILE A 181 13.87 8.82 -1.06
C ILE A 181 14.39 8.06 -2.29
N ARG A 182 15.48 8.53 -2.91
CA ARG A 182 16.06 7.90 -4.09
C ARG A 182 16.58 6.48 -3.80
N LEU A 183 17.37 6.32 -2.73
CA LEU A 183 17.92 5.02 -2.35
C LEU A 183 16.81 4.06 -1.91
N GLY A 184 15.82 4.55 -1.17
CA GLY A 184 14.64 3.77 -0.80
C GLY A 184 13.85 3.31 -2.03
N LEU A 185 13.70 4.15 -3.06
CA LEU A 185 13.09 3.75 -4.33
C LEU A 185 13.91 2.65 -5.04
N MET A 186 15.24 2.74 -5.02
CA MET A 186 16.09 1.68 -5.58
C MET A 186 15.93 0.35 -4.83
N GLU A 187 15.87 0.38 -3.50
CA GLU A 187 15.56 -0.81 -2.70
C GLU A 187 14.15 -1.34 -2.98
N MET A 188 13.15 -0.47 -3.18
CA MET A 188 11.80 -0.89 -3.60
C MET A 188 11.82 -1.64 -4.95
N ILE A 189 12.53 -1.09 -5.94
CA ILE A 189 12.67 -1.70 -7.27
C ILE A 189 13.40 -3.05 -7.17
N ALA A 190 14.51 -3.10 -6.44
CA ALA A 190 15.27 -4.32 -6.25
C ALA A 190 14.45 -5.40 -5.53
N PHE A 191 13.71 -5.01 -4.49
CA PHE A 191 12.86 -5.92 -3.72
C PHE A 191 11.77 -6.52 -4.61
N ALA A 192 11.03 -5.69 -5.34
CA ALA A 192 9.99 -6.17 -6.24
C ALA A 192 10.56 -7.11 -7.32
N ARG A 193 11.69 -6.79 -7.95
CA ARG A 193 12.34 -7.66 -8.95
C ARG A 193 12.71 -9.04 -8.41
N ILE A 194 12.95 -9.15 -7.11
CA ILE A 194 13.32 -10.41 -6.46
C ILE A 194 12.08 -11.19 -6.01
N PHE A 195 11.06 -10.50 -5.48
CA PHE A 195 9.95 -11.14 -4.77
C PHE A 195 8.60 -11.13 -5.51
N CYS A 196 8.42 -10.25 -6.51
CA CYS A 196 7.23 -10.24 -7.38
C CYS A 196 7.51 -11.16 -8.58
N THR A 197 6.99 -12.39 -8.52
CA THR A 197 7.31 -13.46 -9.48
C THR A 197 6.20 -13.74 -10.49
N ALA A 198 5.08 -12.99 -10.42
CA ALA A 198 3.94 -13.23 -11.31
C ALA A 198 4.21 -12.82 -12.76
N GLY A 199 5.21 -11.96 -12.99
CA GLY A 199 5.59 -11.47 -14.31
C GLY A 199 6.89 -10.65 -14.28
N PRO A 200 7.35 -10.13 -15.42
CA PRO A 200 8.50 -9.24 -15.47
C PRO A 200 8.19 -7.92 -14.77
N VAL A 201 9.09 -7.49 -13.88
CA VAL A 201 8.97 -6.22 -13.17
C VAL A 201 9.58 -5.07 -13.98
N SER A 202 8.75 -4.17 -14.47
CA SER A 202 9.14 -2.96 -15.19
C SER A 202 9.48 -1.84 -14.23
N SER A 203 10.60 -1.16 -14.48
CA SER A 203 10.92 0.09 -13.77
C SER A 203 9.93 1.21 -14.06
N ALA A 204 9.17 1.14 -15.16
CA ALA A 204 8.16 2.15 -15.50
C ALA A 204 7.02 2.19 -14.46
N THR A 205 6.64 1.05 -13.89
CA THR A 205 5.58 0.97 -12.87
C THR A 205 5.94 1.73 -11.59
N PHE A 206 7.23 1.92 -11.31
CA PHE A 206 7.69 2.74 -10.18
C PHE A 206 7.62 4.24 -10.45
N LEU A 207 7.45 4.65 -11.71
CA LEU A 207 7.20 6.04 -12.10
C LEU A 207 5.71 6.40 -12.06
N GLU A 208 4.83 5.41 -11.93
CA GLU A 208 3.40 5.61 -11.72
C GLU A 208 3.10 6.14 -10.30
N SER A 209 1.85 6.57 -10.07
CA SER A 209 1.43 7.13 -8.78
C SER A 209 1.64 6.17 -7.59
N CYS A 210 1.50 4.86 -7.79
CA CYS A 210 1.76 3.86 -6.75
C CYS A 210 3.21 3.81 -6.26
N GLY A 211 4.16 4.22 -7.11
CA GLY A 211 5.59 4.22 -6.83
C GLY A 211 6.05 5.57 -6.32
N VAL A 212 6.64 6.36 -7.21
CA VAL A 212 7.34 7.61 -6.87
C VAL A 212 6.42 8.66 -6.23
N ALA A 213 5.18 8.81 -6.69
CA ALA A 213 4.29 9.83 -6.15
C ALA A 213 3.85 9.51 -4.71
N ASP A 214 3.38 8.28 -4.45
CA ASP A 214 2.99 7.84 -3.10
C ASP A 214 4.18 7.86 -2.14
N LEU A 215 5.37 7.49 -2.64
CA LEU A 215 6.62 7.59 -1.89
C LEU A 215 6.92 9.03 -1.47
N ILE A 216 6.92 9.98 -2.42
CA ILE A 216 7.19 11.40 -2.14
C ILE A 216 6.17 11.94 -1.14
N THR A 217 4.86 11.83 -1.42
CA THR A 217 3.84 12.41 -0.53
C THR A 217 3.92 11.83 0.88
N THR A 218 4.27 10.54 1.01
CA THR A 218 4.41 9.90 2.32
C THR A 218 5.66 10.36 3.06
N CYS A 219 6.79 10.56 2.36
CA CYS A 219 8.03 11.05 2.93
C CYS A 219 7.99 12.53 3.36
N TYR A 220 7.04 13.32 2.85
CA TYR A 220 6.85 14.73 3.26
C TYR A 220 5.67 14.93 4.22
N GLY A 221 4.55 14.25 4.00
CA GLY A 221 3.29 14.49 4.72
C GLY A 221 2.78 13.33 5.58
N GLY A 222 3.32 12.12 5.42
CA GLY A 222 2.77 10.90 5.98
C GLY A 222 2.90 10.76 7.51
N ARG A 223 2.00 9.97 8.11
CA ARG A 223 2.04 9.62 9.55
C ARG A 223 3.35 8.92 9.94
N ASN A 224 3.87 8.03 9.09
CA ASN A 224 5.15 7.36 9.30
C ASN A 224 6.29 8.37 9.46
N ARG A 225 6.38 9.37 8.56
CA ARG A 225 7.38 10.45 8.65
C ARG A 225 7.23 11.27 9.93
N LYS A 226 6.01 11.71 10.26
CA LYS A 226 5.72 12.53 11.45
C LYS A 226 6.14 11.84 12.75
N VAL A 227 5.80 10.57 12.92
CA VAL A 227 6.16 9.84 14.13
C VAL A 227 7.65 9.50 14.17
N ALA A 228 8.25 9.12 13.04
CA ALA A 228 9.69 8.86 12.96
C ALA A 228 10.55 10.10 13.25
N GLU A 229 10.09 11.29 12.85
CA GLU A 229 10.71 12.56 13.24
C GLU A 229 10.65 12.77 14.76
N ALA A 230 9.47 12.57 15.37
CA ALA A 230 9.30 12.71 16.81
C ALA A 230 10.14 11.68 17.59
N PHE A 231 10.22 10.44 17.09
CA PHE A 231 11.09 9.39 17.62
C PHE A 231 12.55 9.84 17.66
N ALA A 232 13.06 10.33 16.53
CA ALA A 232 14.44 10.79 16.42
C ALA A 232 14.75 12.02 17.30
N LYS A 233 13.77 12.91 17.52
CA LYS A 233 13.95 14.10 18.37
C LYS A 233 13.85 13.82 19.87
N THR A 234 13.00 12.88 20.27
CA THR A 234 12.62 12.72 21.69
C THR A 234 13.19 11.47 22.34
N GLY A 235 13.55 10.46 21.55
CA GLY A 235 13.96 9.14 22.05
C GLY A 235 12.83 8.31 22.68
N LYS A 236 11.57 8.79 22.63
CA LYS A 236 10.40 7.99 23.03
C LYS A 236 10.25 6.78 22.13
N SER A 237 9.63 5.72 22.63
CA SER A 237 9.32 4.54 21.83
C SER A 237 8.27 4.85 20.76
N ILE A 238 8.27 4.06 19.68
CA ILE A 238 7.24 4.15 18.63
C ILE A 238 5.84 3.95 19.23
N GLU A 239 5.67 3.00 20.17
CA GLU A 239 4.38 2.72 20.79
C GLU A 239 3.83 3.92 21.59
N GLU A 240 4.68 4.63 22.33
CA GLU A 240 4.29 5.85 23.04
C GLU A 240 3.84 6.94 22.06
N LEU A 241 4.62 7.17 21.01
CA LEU A 241 4.31 8.19 20.02
C LEU A 241 3.05 7.87 19.20
N GLU A 242 2.77 6.59 18.93
CA GLU A 242 1.51 6.17 18.33
C GLU A 242 0.30 6.57 19.20
N LYS A 243 0.39 6.32 20.51
CA LYS A 243 -0.68 6.68 21.47
C LYS A 243 -0.87 8.20 21.56
N GLU A 244 0.22 8.95 21.54
CA GLU A 244 0.20 10.42 21.65
C GLU A 244 -0.25 11.13 20.37
N MET A 245 0.12 10.60 19.19
CA MET A 245 0.01 11.36 17.93
C MET A 245 -1.07 10.84 16.97
N LEU A 246 -1.50 9.58 17.10
CA LEU A 246 -2.28 8.91 16.05
C LEU A 246 -3.74 8.61 16.42
N ASN A 247 -4.21 9.03 17.59
CA ASN A 247 -5.61 8.89 18.03
C ASN A 247 -6.18 7.47 17.79
N GLY A 248 -5.40 6.44 18.14
CA GLY A 248 -5.78 5.02 17.99
C GLY A 248 -5.42 4.38 16.64
N GLN A 249 -4.84 5.12 15.69
CA GLN A 249 -4.30 4.55 14.45
C GLN A 249 -2.89 3.97 14.68
N LYS A 250 -2.53 2.94 13.91
CA LYS A 250 -1.22 2.27 13.96
C LYS A 250 -0.33 2.68 12.79
N LEU A 251 0.98 2.77 13.02
CA LEU A 251 1.96 2.92 11.95
C LEU A 251 2.13 1.61 11.21
N GLN A 252 2.30 1.73 9.90
CA GLN A 252 2.55 0.59 9.03
C GLN A 252 4.05 0.46 8.73
N GLY A 253 4.80 1.57 8.70
CA GLY A 253 6.22 1.57 8.32
C GLY A 253 7.10 0.65 9.15
N PRO A 254 7.10 0.76 10.50
CA PRO A 254 7.86 -0.15 11.35
C PRO A 254 7.41 -1.62 11.19
N ALA A 255 6.11 -1.89 11.18
CA ALA A 255 5.58 -3.25 11.02
C ALA A 255 6.03 -3.88 9.69
N THR A 256 5.88 -3.16 8.57
CA THR A 256 6.35 -3.60 7.26
C THR A 256 7.88 -3.79 7.23
N ALA A 257 8.65 -2.95 7.92
CA ALA A 257 10.10 -3.15 8.04
C ALA A 257 10.45 -4.44 8.79
N ALA A 258 9.67 -4.83 9.80
CA ALA A 258 9.85 -6.10 10.50
C ALA A 258 9.55 -7.31 9.61
N GLU A 259 8.44 -7.27 8.88
CA GLU A 259 8.07 -8.31 7.89
C GLU A 259 9.15 -8.46 6.82
N VAL A 260 9.58 -7.34 6.21
CA VAL A 260 10.66 -7.32 5.21
C VAL A 260 11.97 -7.83 5.79
N HIS A 261 12.33 -7.48 7.03
CA HIS A 261 13.53 -7.98 7.67
C HIS A 261 13.53 -9.51 7.81
N VAL A 262 12.41 -10.11 8.22
CA VAL A 262 12.28 -11.57 8.33
C VAL A 262 12.48 -12.24 6.97
N ILE A 263 11.82 -11.72 5.93
CA ILE A 263 11.95 -12.22 4.56
C ILE A 263 13.41 -12.15 4.09
N LEU A 264 14.04 -10.99 4.20
CA LEU A 264 15.43 -10.79 3.77
C LEU A 264 16.42 -11.64 4.55
N LYS A 265 16.21 -11.79 5.87
CA LYS A 265 17.04 -12.64 6.73
C LYS A 265 16.97 -14.10 6.30
N SER A 266 15.78 -14.63 6.03
CA SER A 266 15.59 -16.01 5.58
C SER A 266 16.27 -16.33 4.24
N LYS A 267 16.46 -15.31 3.39
CA LYS A 267 17.13 -15.42 2.09
C LYS A 267 18.61 -15.01 2.10
N ASN A 268 19.16 -14.63 3.26
CA ASN A 268 20.51 -14.08 3.41
C ASN A 268 20.76 -12.85 2.51
N MET A 269 19.81 -11.92 2.48
CA MET A 269 19.81 -10.74 1.60
C MET A 269 19.83 -9.40 2.35
N LEU A 270 20.00 -9.39 3.67
CA LEU A 270 19.96 -8.16 4.48
C LEU A 270 20.93 -7.08 3.98
N ASP A 271 22.13 -7.47 3.56
CA ASP A 271 23.17 -6.55 3.08
C ASP A 271 22.82 -5.89 1.74
N LYS A 272 21.86 -6.45 0.99
CA LYS A 272 21.38 -5.84 -0.27
C LYS A 272 20.36 -4.72 -0.05
N PHE A 273 19.80 -4.61 1.17
CA PHE A 273 18.76 -3.65 1.52
C PHE A 273 19.10 -2.92 2.82
N PRO A 274 20.24 -2.20 2.87
CA PRO A 274 20.72 -1.57 4.09
C PRO A 274 19.77 -0.51 4.65
N LEU A 275 19.00 0.21 3.82
CA LEU A 275 18.03 1.20 4.27
C LEU A 275 16.83 0.52 4.94
N PHE A 276 16.22 -0.48 4.30
CA PHE A 276 15.11 -1.23 4.91
C PHE A 276 15.52 -1.89 6.21
N ASN A 277 16.70 -2.53 6.22
CA ASN A 277 17.22 -3.17 7.42
C ASN A 277 17.53 -2.13 8.52
N ALA A 278 18.15 -1.00 8.20
CA ALA A 278 18.44 0.05 9.20
C ALA A 278 17.16 0.58 9.87
N VAL A 279 16.08 0.77 9.11
CA VAL A 279 14.80 1.19 9.67
C VAL A 279 14.29 0.17 10.69
N TYR A 280 14.33 -1.12 10.37
CA TYR A 280 13.95 -2.17 11.32
C TYR A 280 14.84 -2.18 12.57
N GLN A 281 16.15 -2.12 12.38
CA GLN A 281 17.14 -2.14 13.46
C GLN A 281 16.94 -1.00 14.46
N ILE A 282 16.68 0.20 13.97
CA ILE A 282 16.42 1.38 14.80
C ILE A 282 15.08 1.26 15.53
N CYS A 283 14.03 0.81 14.84
CA CYS A 283 12.69 0.71 15.43
C CYS A 283 12.54 -0.41 16.47
N TYR A 284 13.25 -1.54 16.31
CA TYR A 284 13.01 -2.75 17.10
C TYR A 284 14.23 -3.31 17.84
N GLN A 285 15.46 -3.00 17.42
CA GLN A 285 16.68 -3.56 18.02
C GLN A 285 17.49 -2.52 18.81
N GLY A 286 16.95 -1.31 18.99
CA GLY A 286 17.58 -0.26 19.78
C GLY A 286 18.84 0.34 19.14
N HIS A 287 19.04 0.16 17.83
CA HIS A 287 20.13 0.83 17.14
C HIS A 287 19.97 2.35 17.21
N PRO A 288 21.05 3.11 17.49
CA PRO A 288 20.93 4.56 17.60
C PRO A 288 20.52 5.19 16.28
N VAL A 289 19.47 6.00 16.29
CA VAL A 289 18.95 6.67 15.09
C VAL A 289 19.98 7.57 14.41
N ALA A 290 20.93 8.13 15.17
CA ALA A 290 22.05 8.91 14.64
C ALA A 290 22.94 8.13 13.66
N GLU A 291 22.93 6.79 13.73
CA GLU A 291 23.68 5.93 12.82
C GLU A 291 22.97 5.67 11.49
N PHE A 292 21.71 6.10 11.32
CA PHE A 292 20.93 5.88 10.10
C PHE A 292 21.69 6.33 8.84
N ILE A 293 22.43 7.44 8.90
CA ILE A 293 23.21 7.96 7.77
C ILE A 293 24.26 6.98 7.24
N LYS A 294 24.79 6.08 8.09
CA LYS A 294 25.81 5.11 7.71
C LYS A 294 25.29 4.08 6.70
N CYS A 295 24.00 3.75 6.73
CA CYS A 295 23.42 2.83 5.76
C CYS A 295 23.37 3.44 4.35
N LEU A 296 23.24 4.78 4.26
CA LEU A 296 23.26 5.50 2.98
C LEU A 296 24.69 5.65 2.44
N GLN A 297 25.67 5.89 3.32
CA GLN A 297 27.08 6.05 2.95
C GLN A 297 27.69 4.77 2.35
N ASN A 298 27.22 3.60 2.79
CA ASN A 298 27.71 2.29 2.37
C ASN A 298 26.72 1.55 1.46
N HIS A 299 25.82 2.28 0.79
CA HIS A 299 24.73 1.68 0.03
C HIS A 299 25.25 1.00 -1.26
N PRO A 300 24.80 -0.23 -1.62
CA PRO A 300 25.25 -0.98 -2.79
C PRO A 300 25.16 -0.26 -4.14
N GLU A 301 24.16 0.60 -4.32
CA GLU A 301 24.01 1.49 -5.50
C GLU A 301 25.21 2.43 -5.77
N HIS A 302 26.15 2.54 -4.84
CA HIS A 302 27.37 3.36 -4.97
C HIS A 302 28.66 2.52 -4.98
N MET A 303 28.56 1.19 -4.88
CA MET A 303 29.68 0.26 -4.85
C MET A 303 29.92 -0.42 -6.21
#